data_AF-A0A8I2AIG1-F1
#
_entry.id   AF-A0A8I2AIG1-F1
#
_cell.length_a   1.000
_cell.length_b   1.000
_cell.length_c   1.000
_cell.angle_alpha   90.00
_cell.angle_beta   90.00
_cell.angle_gamma   90.00
#
_symmetry.space_group_name_H-M   'P 1'
#
loop_
_entity.id
_entity.type
_entity.pdbx_description
1 polymer ?
#
loop_
_entity_poly.entity_id
_entity_poly.type
_entity_poly.pdbx_seq_one_letter_code
_entity_poly.pdbx_strand_id
1 'polypeptide(L)' 'MSYIVSGSFNYRVGLIENRVNSGDVIYIPSNEKHQCECLESGEILDIFVPMRKDFLIEN' A
#
# COMPACT_ATOMS: atom_id res chain seq x y z
N MET A 1 -1.46 1.62 6.24
CA MET A 1 -0.95 0.23 6.27
C MET A 1 -1.55 -0.49 5.09
N SER A 2 -0.77 -1.35 4.44
CA SER A 2 -1.20 -2.09 3.26
C SER A 2 -0.99 -3.58 3.51
N TYR A 3 -1.97 -4.41 3.14
CA TYR A 3 -1.87 -5.86 3.16
C TYR A 3 -1.97 -6.41 1.75
N ILE A 4 -1.03 -7.27 1.36
CA ILE A 4 -1.02 -7.87 0.03
C ILE A 4 -1.95 -9.09 0.05
N VAL A 5 -3.10 -8.98 -0.60
CA VAL A 5 -4.09 -10.06 -0.68
C VAL A 5 -3.62 -11.11 -1.69
N SER A 6 -3.15 -10.67 -2.85
CA SER A 6 -2.62 -11.52 -3.91
C SER A 6 -1.61 -10.77 -4.79
N GLY A 7 -0.77 -11.50 -5.53
CA GLY A 7 0.18 -10.93 -6.49
C GLY A 7 1.55 -10.60 -5.89
N SER A 8 2.33 -9.79 -6.63
CA SER A 8 3.68 -9.40 -6.25
C SER A 8 3.96 -7.94 -6.62
N PHE A 9 4.52 -7.18 -5.69
CA PHE A 9 4.71 -5.73 -5.81
C PHE A 9 6.11 -5.33 -5.34
N ASN A 10 6.65 -4.26 -5.92
CA ASN A 10 7.81 -3.58 -5.38
C ASN A 10 7.33 -2.35 -4.58
N TYR A 11 7.48 -2.41 -3.26
CA TYR A 11 7.07 -1.34 -2.36
C TYR A 11 8.28 -0.55 -1.90
N ARG A 12 8.20 0.77 -2.05
CA ARG A 12 9.20 1.70 -1.51
C ARG A 12 8.56 2.59 -0.45
N VAL A 13 9.17 2.65 0.73
CA VAL A 13 8.77 3.53 1.84
C VAL A 13 10.02 4.26 2.32
N GLY A 14 10.07 5.58 2.13
CA GLY A 14 11.27 6.37 2.30
C GLY A 14 12.40 5.92 1.37
N LEU A 15 13.50 5.46 1.97
CA LEU A 15 14.67 4.93 1.25
C LEU A 15 14.70 3.40 1.15
N ILE A 16 13.74 2.72 1.79
CA ILE A 16 13.70 1.26 1.83
C ILE A 16 12.79 0.78 0.71
N GLU A 17 13.29 -0.16 -0.07
CA GLU A 17 12.55 -0.82 -1.14
C GLU A 17 12.57 -2.33 -0.90
N ASN A 18 11.39 -2.95 -0.97
CA ASN A 18 11.21 -4.39 -0.77
C ASN A 18 10.21 -4.95 -1.78
N ARG A 19 10.53 -6.13 -2.30
CA ARG A 19 9.52 -6.97 -2.97
C ARG A 19 8.63 -7.61 -1.92
N VAL A 20 7.32 -7.47 -2.09
CA VAL A 20 6.28 -8.00 -1.20
C VAL A 20 5.32 -8.88 -2.00
N ASN A 21 4.79 -9.90 -1.36
CA ASN A 21 3.92 -10.92 -1.95
C ASN A 21 2.70 -11.17 -1.07
N SER A 22 1.77 -11.98 -1.56
CA SER A 22 0.56 -12.40 -0.82
C SER A 22 0.87 -12.76 0.64
N GLY A 23 0.15 -12.13 1.58
CA GLY A 23 0.32 -12.32 3.02
C GLY A 23 1.22 -11.28 3.69
N ASP A 24 2.03 -10.53 2.94
CA ASP A 24 2.90 -9.50 3.51
C ASP A 24 2.10 -8.25 3.93
N VAL A 25 2.61 -7.57 4.95
CA VAL A 25 2.05 -6.32 5.48
C VAL A 25 3.11 -5.21 5.40
N ILE A 26 2.69 -4.04 4.93
CA ILE A 26 3.53 -2.85 4.82
C ILE A 26 2.98 -1.78 5.77
N TYR A 27 3.83 -1.35 6.70
CA TYR A 27 3.56 -0.16 7.52
C TYR A 27 4.15 1.07 6.83
N ILE A 28 3.34 2.13 6.76
CA ILE A 28 3.71 3.41 6.14
C ILE A 28 3.51 4.49 7.20
N PRO A 29 4.60 5.08 7.75
CA PRO A 29 4.50 6.16 8.72
C PRO A 29 3.79 7.39 8.13
N SER A 30 3.15 8.20 8.99
CA SER A 30 2.51 9.44 8.57
C SER A 30 3.51 10.39 7.90
N ASN A 31 3.09 10.99 6.78
CA ASN A 31 3.89 11.89 5.94
C ASN A 31 5.12 11.27 5.27
N GLU A 32 5.36 9.96 5.41
CA GLU A 32 6.45 9.28 4.73
C GLU A 32 6.12 9.05 3.25
N LYS A 33 7.08 9.34 2.37
CA LYS A 33 6.90 9.10 0.93
C LYS A 33 6.89 7.61 0.67
N HIS A 34 5.95 7.17 -0.17
CA HIS A 34 5.85 5.78 -0.55
C HIS A 34 5.39 5.62 -2.00
N GLN A 35 5.73 4.49 -2.60
CA GLN A 35 5.35 4.08 -3.95
C GLN A 35 5.12 2.56 -3.96
N CYS A 36 4.18 2.10 -4.77
CA CYS A 36 3.94 0.70 -5.05
C CYS A 36 3.97 0.48 -6.57
N GLU A 37 4.86 -0.39 -7.04
CA GLU A 37 4.90 -0.86 -8.43
C GLU A 37 4.33 -2.28 -8.50
N CYS A 38 3.36 -2.50 -9.38
CA CYS A 38 2.77 -3.82 -9.63
C CYS A 38 3.67 -4.63 -10.56
N LEU A 39 4.22 -5.75 -10.07
CA LEU A 39 5.06 -6.64 -10.86
C LEU A 39 4.25 -7.78 -11.47
N GLU A 40 3.25 -8.27 -10.72
CA GLU A 40 2.33 -9.32 -11.11
C GLU A 40 0.90 -8.93 -10.69
N SER A 41 -0.10 -9.25 -11.52
CA SER A 41 -1.50 -8.91 -11.24
C SER A 41 -1.93 -9.42 -9.87
N GLY A 42 -2.62 -8.58 -9.11
CA GLY A 42 -2.97 -8.87 -7.73
C GLY A 42 -3.80 -7.78 -7.09
N GLU A 43 -4.02 -7.93 -5.79
CA GLU A 43 -4.91 -7.11 -4.99
C GLU A 43 -4.23 -6.68 -3.69
N ILE A 44 -4.46 -5.43 -3.31
CA ILE A 44 -3.95 -4.82 -2.07
C ILE A 44 -5.15 -4.31 -1.26
N LEU A 45 -5.14 -4.60 0.04
CA LEU A 45 -6.04 -3.97 1.00
C LEU A 45 -5.30 -2.81 1.69
N ASP A 46 -5.64 -1.58 1.31
CA ASP A 46 -5.12 -0.37 1.93
C ASP A 46 -6.04 0.14 3.05
N ILE A 47 -5.45 0.35 4.22
CA ILE A 47 -6.13 0.81 5.42
C ILE A 47 -5.52 2.13 5.87
N PHE A 48 -6.35 3.17 5.94
CA PHE A 48 -5.97 4.53 6.29
C PHE A 48 -6.63 4.98 7.59
N VAL A 49 -5.83 5.58 8.48
CA VAL A 49 -6.30 6.23 9.70
C VAL A 49 -5.61 7.59 9.80
N PRO A 50 -6.36 8.72 9.76
CA PRO A 50 -7.82 8.82 9.61
C PRO A 50 -8.32 8.41 8.20
N MET A 51 -9.64 8.29 8.06
CA MET A 51 -10.31 7.96 6.80
C MET A 51 -9.93 8.93 5.67
N ARG A 52 -9.72 8.38 4.46
CA ARG A 52 -9.53 9.13 3.21
C ARG A 52 -10.85 9.75 2.75
N LYS A 53 -11.17 10.94 3.25
CA LYS A 53 -12.39 11.68 2.86
C LYS A 53 -12.44 11.97 1.36
N ASP A 54 -11.28 12.14 0.74
CA ASP A 54 -11.11 12.38 -0.69
C ASP A 54 -11.47 11.16 -1.57
N PHE A 55 -11.64 9.96 -0.99
CA PHE A 55 -12.18 8.80 -1.71
C PHE A 55 -13.72 8.76 -1.73
N LEU A 56 -14.38 9.64 -0.96
CA LEU A 56 -15.83 9.71 -0.90
C LEU A 56 -16.32 10.82 -1.83
N ILE A 57 -17.41 10.55 -2.55
CA ILE A 57 -18.16 11.59 -3.26
C ILE A 57 -19.05 12.27 -2.21
N GLU A 58 -19.01 13.59 -2.13
CA GLU A 58 -19.94 14.35 -1.30
C GLU A 58 -21.35 14.23 -1.90
N ASN A 59 -22.34 13.93 -1.05
CA ASN A 59 -23.75 13.86 -1.45
C ASN A 59 -24.34 15.26 -1.66
#